data_AF-A0A1F7X8I2-F1
#
_entry.id   AF-A0A1F7X8I2-F1
#
_cell.length_a   1.000
_cell.length_b   1.000
_cell.length_c   1.000
_cell.angle_alpha   90.00
_cell.angle_beta   90.00
_cell.angle_gamma   90.00
#
_symmetry.space_group_name_H-M   'P 1'
#
loop_
_entity.id
_entity.type
_entity.pdbx_description
1 polymer ?
#
loop_
_entity_poly.entity_id
_entity_poly.type
_entity_poly.pdbx_seq_one_letter_code
_entity_poly.pdbx_strand_id
1 'polypeptide(L)'
;MGSFNLKTARDYYCLGLWLADGYWRSSSVGLSSTNDHLHSIFIPFLKKMCPTHIIKEHVYFPNTGEKRRLKARHVYVNSRPFTRYMMNFKKIPHLKISNKFLPAYFAGRIDGDGHVDSIHRSGVRIAYSNKEDAIRDMDLLKKLDEEPASLYRYEQANTWVIYLRKKFLDKIKPSMARYSLKLSGKINNPVETDVTFGD
;
A
#
# COMPACT_ATOMS: atom_id res chain seq x y z
N MET A 1 18.56 17.25 -11.56
CA MET A 1 17.90 16.03 -11.04
C MET A 1 16.49 15.99 -11.60
N GLY A 2 16.09 14.86 -12.19
CA GLY A 2 14.73 14.72 -12.74
C GLY A 2 13.65 14.87 -11.67
N SER A 3 12.50 15.41 -12.04
CA SER A 3 11.34 15.50 -11.15
C SER A 3 10.71 14.12 -10.97
N PHE A 4 10.58 13.64 -9.74
CA PHE A 4 9.81 12.43 -9.45
C PHE A 4 8.32 12.73 -9.68
N ASN A 5 7.62 11.85 -10.40
CA ASN A 5 6.20 12.02 -10.68
C ASN A 5 5.49 10.68 -10.84
N LEU A 6 4.30 10.54 -10.23
CA LEU A 6 3.43 9.38 -10.36
C LEU A 6 2.47 9.59 -11.54
N LYS A 7 2.53 8.71 -12.53
CA LYS A 7 1.79 8.87 -13.79
C LYS A 7 0.85 7.71 -14.13
N THR A 8 1.15 6.51 -13.64
CA THR A 8 0.44 5.29 -14.03
C THR A 8 -0.36 4.70 -12.87
N ALA A 9 -1.31 3.81 -13.15
CA ALA A 9 -2.03 3.09 -12.09
C ALA A 9 -1.06 2.32 -11.18
N ARG A 10 0.00 1.74 -11.76
CA ARG A 10 1.07 1.05 -11.04
C ARG A 10 1.84 1.96 -10.08
N ASP A 11 2.11 3.21 -10.47
CA ASP A 11 2.77 4.19 -9.59
C ASP A 11 1.92 4.48 -8.36
N TYR A 12 0.61 4.66 -8.52
CA TYR A 12 -0.31 4.91 -7.41
C TYR A 12 -0.56 3.67 -6.56
N TYR A 13 -0.56 2.47 -7.15
CA TYR A 13 -0.53 1.21 -6.38
C TYR A 13 0.71 1.16 -5.49
N CYS A 14 1.89 1.47 -6.02
CA CYS A 14 3.13 1.47 -5.24
C CYS A 14 3.11 2.56 -4.16
N LEU A 15 2.52 3.74 -4.43
CA LEU A 15 2.31 4.76 -3.40
C LEU A 15 1.43 4.23 -2.26
N GLY A 16 0.28 3.64 -2.57
CA GLY A 16 -0.62 3.06 -1.57
C GLY A 16 0.07 1.96 -0.76
N LEU A 17 0.76 1.05 -1.44
CA LEU A 17 1.53 -0.01 -0.80
C LEU A 17 2.63 0.53 0.12
N TRP A 18 3.34 1.58 -0.29
CA TRP A 18 4.37 2.22 0.53
C TRP A 18 3.79 3.00 1.72
N LEU A 19 2.61 3.60 1.59
CA LEU A 19 1.98 4.28 2.73
C LEU A 19 1.50 3.30 3.80
N ALA A 20 1.21 2.05 3.42
CA ALA A 20 0.94 0.95 4.32
C ALA A 20 2.23 0.35 4.92
N ASP A 21 3.04 -0.33 4.10
CA ASP A 21 4.17 -1.18 4.52
C ASP A 21 5.56 -0.57 4.22
N GLY A 22 5.60 0.73 3.96
CA GLY A 22 6.82 1.42 3.57
C GLY A 22 7.90 1.44 4.65
N TYR A 23 9.13 1.21 4.23
CA TYR A 23 10.34 1.43 5.02
C TYR A 23 10.93 2.80 4.69
N TRP A 24 11.36 3.54 5.71
CA TRP A 24 12.21 4.72 5.54
C TRP A 24 13.15 4.89 6.75
N ARG A 25 14.40 5.27 6.48
CA ARG A 25 15.39 5.62 7.52
C ARG A 25 16.46 6.52 6.92
N SER A 26 16.60 7.75 7.44
CA SER A 26 17.57 8.74 6.95
C SER A 26 17.42 9.02 5.44
N SER A 27 18.26 8.40 4.60
CA SER A 27 18.25 8.52 3.14
C SER A 27 17.73 7.27 2.43
N SER A 28 17.31 6.26 3.18
CA SER A 28 16.77 5.00 2.67
C SER A 28 15.25 5.06 2.57
N VAL A 29 14.70 4.61 1.45
CA VAL A 29 13.25 4.43 1.24
C VAL A 29 12.99 3.15 0.47
N GLY A 30 11.99 2.39 0.90
CA GLY A 30 11.73 1.06 0.36
C GLY A 30 10.45 0.45 0.89
N LEU A 31 10.32 -0.87 0.72
CA LEU A 31 9.20 -1.67 1.21
C LEU A 31 9.72 -2.76 2.16
N SER A 32 9.04 -2.95 3.29
CA SER A 32 9.27 -4.05 4.21
C SER A 32 8.08 -4.98 4.16
N SER A 33 8.23 -6.22 3.70
CA SER A 33 7.12 -7.18 3.65
C SER A 33 7.59 -8.61 3.86
N THR A 34 6.67 -9.47 4.28
CA THR A 34 6.84 -10.94 4.27
C THR A 34 6.39 -11.56 2.95
N ASN A 35 5.77 -10.78 2.05
CA ASN A 35 5.26 -11.26 0.77
C ASN A 35 6.21 -10.85 -0.37
N ASP A 36 6.85 -11.85 -0.98
CA ASP A 36 7.84 -11.63 -2.04
C ASP A 36 7.24 -11.08 -3.35
N HIS A 37 5.95 -11.30 -3.60
CA HIS A 37 5.25 -10.71 -4.75
C HIS A 37 5.11 -9.19 -4.61
N LEU A 38 4.93 -8.68 -3.39
CA LEU A 38 4.88 -7.23 -3.18
C LEU A 38 6.25 -6.59 -3.49
N HIS A 39 7.35 -7.28 -3.19
CA HIS A 39 8.68 -6.82 -3.60
C HIS A 39 8.87 -6.87 -5.10
N SER A 40 8.42 -7.92 -5.79
CA SER A 40 8.55 -8.02 -7.25
C SER A 40 7.77 -6.92 -7.98
N ILE A 41 6.65 -6.46 -7.40
CA ILE A 41 5.90 -5.30 -7.92
C ILE A 41 6.64 -3.98 -7.63
N PHE A 42 7.19 -3.82 -6.44
CA PHE A 42 7.77 -2.57 -5.94
C PHE A 42 9.21 -2.30 -6.44
N ILE A 43 10.01 -3.33 -6.70
CA ILE A 43 11.38 -3.20 -7.24
C ILE A 43 11.40 -2.41 -8.57
N PRO A 44 10.58 -2.75 -9.59
CA PRO A 44 10.49 -1.97 -10.82
C PRO A 44 10.12 -0.50 -10.60
N PHE A 45 9.26 -0.21 -9.61
CA PHE A 45 8.94 1.16 -9.22
C PHE A 45 10.17 1.91 -8.68
N LEU A 46 10.97 1.26 -7.82
CA LEU A 46 12.24 1.83 -7.35
C LEU A 46 13.24 2.05 -8.49
N LYS A 47 13.38 1.10 -9.42
CA LYS A 47 14.25 1.25 -10.62
C LYS A 47 13.81 2.42 -11.49
N LYS A 48 12.51 2.57 -11.72
CA LYS A 48 11.93 3.68 -12.49
C LYS A 48 12.21 5.03 -11.82
N MET A 49 11.98 5.12 -10.50
CA MET A 49 12.12 6.38 -9.77
C MET A 49 13.59 6.76 -9.53
N CYS A 50 14.46 5.77 -9.31
CA CYS A 50 15.86 5.96 -8.99
C CYS A 50 16.77 5.15 -9.94
N PRO A 51 16.79 5.44 -11.25
CA PRO A 51 17.44 4.58 -12.25
C PRO A 51 18.94 4.40 -12.06
N THR A 52 19.60 5.39 -11.45
CA THR A 52 21.05 5.36 -11.19
C THR A 52 21.41 4.75 -9.83
N HIS A 53 20.44 4.37 -9.01
CA HIS A 53 20.68 3.88 -7.66
C HIS A 53 20.60 2.36 -7.61
N ILE A 54 21.52 1.75 -6.88
CA ILE A 54 21.49 0.32 -6.59
C ILE A 54 20.35 0.04 -5.61
N ILE A 55 19.51 -0.94 -5.96
CA ILE A 55 18.51 -1.49 -5.05
C ILE A 55 19.22 -2.42 -4.08
N LYS A 56 19.00 -2.18 -2.79
CA LYS A 56 19.54 -2.95 -1.69
C LYS A 56 18.46 -3.87 -1.13
N GLU A 57 18.88 -5.02 -0.66
CA GLU A 57 18.01 -5.98 0.01
C GLU A 57 18.58 -6.33 1.39
N HIS A 58 17.69 -6.46 2.36
CA HIS A 58 18.02 -6.97 3.69
C HIS A 58 16.95 -7.95 4.14
N VAL A 59 17.36 -9.10 4.67
CA VAL A 59 16.45 -10.14 5.15
C VAL A 59 16.52 -10.22 6.66
N TYR A 60 15.36 -10.07 7.30
CA TYR A 60 15.19 -10.26 8.73
C TYR A 60 14.71 -11.68 8.98
N PHE A 61 15.44 -12.39 9.82
CA PHE A 61 15.07 -13.73 10.25
C PHE A 61 14.34 -13.68 11.59
N PRO A 62 13.37 -14.58 11.84
CA PRO A 62 12.75 -14.68 13.14
C PRO A 62 13.79 -15.07 14.21
N ASN A 63 13.55 -14.67 15.46
CA ASN A 63 14.33 -15.05 16.65
C ASN A 63 15.79 -14.55 16.73
N THR A 64 16.24 -13.67 15.84
CA THR A 64 17.59 -13.05 15.92
C THR A 64 17.64 -11.80 16.82
N GLY A 65 16.82 -11.77 17.88
CA GLY A 65 16.73 -10.62 18.81
C GLY A 65 15.73 -9.52 18.41
N GLU A 66 15.00 -9.68 17.30
CA GLU A 66 13.97 -8.74 16.84
C GLU A 66 12.54 -9.24 17.07
N LYS A 67 11.58 -8.31 17.21
CA LYS A 67 10.15 -8.56 17.45
C LYS A 67 9.41 -9.33 16.33
N ARG A 68 10.09 -9.74 15.26
CA ARG A 68 9.43 -10.36 14.09
C ARG A 68 9.25 -11.86 14.28
N ARG A 69 7.98 -12.29 14.13
CA ARG A 69 7.59 -13.71 14.14
C ARG A 69 7.86 -14.43 12.82
N LEU A 70 7.98 -13.69 11.72
CA LEU A 70 8.13 -14.22 10.36
C LEU A 70 9.35 -13.60 9.68
N LYS A 71 9.94 -14.36 8.76
CA LYS A 71 10.97 -13.86 7.84
C LYS A 71 10.38 -12.72 7.02
N ALA A 72 11.08 -11.59 7.00
CA ALA A 72 10.67 -10.42 6.22
C ALA A 72 11.84 -9.89 5.41
N ARG A 73 11.56 -9.42 4.20
CA ARG A 73 12.56 -8.79 3.33
C ARG A 73 12.27 -7.31 3.20
N HIS A 74 13.34 -6.51 3.27
CA HIS A 74 13.35 -5.10 2.97
C HIS A 74 14.02 -4.91 1.61
N VAL A 75 13.35 -4.21 0.70
CA VAL A 75 13.92 -3.79 -0.58
C VAL A 75 13.89 -2.26 -0.62
N TYR A 76 15.04 -1.62 -0.81
CA TYR A 76 15.14 -0.17 -0.65
C TYR A 76 16.25 0.45 -1.51
N VAL A 77 16.18 1.77 -1.70
CA VAL A 77 17.22 2.58 -2.33
C VAL A 77 17.71 3.65 -1.35
N ASN A 78 18.98 4.03 -1.46
CA ASN A 78 19.56 5.13 -0.70
C ASN A 78 19.54 6.41 -1.55
N SER A 79 18.41 7.13 -1.52
CA SER A 79 18.24 8.41 -2.22
C SER A 79 17.55 9.41 -1.32
N ARG A 80 18.31 10.41 -0.82
CA ARG A 80 17.75 11.48 0.02
C ARG A 80 16.67 12.29 -0.73
N PRO A 81 16.84 12.68 -2.01
CA PRO A 81 15.78 13.35 -2.76
C PRO A 81 14.51 12.52 -2.86
N PHE A 82 14.62 11.23 -3.19
CA PHE A 82 13.45 10.36 -3.33
C PHE A 82 12.77 10.08 -1.98
N THR A 83 13.55 9.90 -0.91
CA THR A 83 13.02 9.76 0.44
C THR A 83 12.20 10.99 0.83
N ARG A 84 12.72 12.21 0.58
CA ARG A 84 11.96 13.46 0.83
C ARG A 84 10.68 13.52 0.02
N TYR A 85 10.74 13.16 -1.26
CA TYR A 85 9.58 13.10 -2.13
C TYR A 85 8.50 12.14 -1.59
N MET A 86 8.86 10.91 -1.24
CA MET A 86 7.92 9.93 -0.68
C MET A 86 7.35 10.39 0.68
N MET A 87 8.19 10.93 1.56
CA MET A 87 7.77 11.44 2.86
C MET A 87 6.82 12.65 2.78
N ASN A 88 6.83 13.41 1.69
CA ASN A 88 5.86 14.49 1.50
C ASN A 88 4.42 13.93 1.44
N PHE A 89 4.20 12.74 0.88
CA PHE A 89 2.87 12.12 0.88
C PHE A 89 2.35 11.79 2.28
N LYS A 90 3.24 11.48 3.24
CA LYS A 90 2.85 11.30 4.65
C LYS A 90 2.48 12.62 5.32
N LYS A 91 3.12 13.72 4.94
CA LYS A 91 2.98 15.04 5.59
C LYS A 91 1.86 15.90 5.03
N ILE A 92 1.46 15.70 3.78
CA ILE A 92 0.41 16.50 3.15
C ILE A 92 -0.95 16.11 3.78
N PRO A 93 -1.70 17.08 4.34
CA PRO A 93 -3.01 16.80 4.95
C PRO A 93 -4.03 16.27 3.95
N HIS A 94 -4.01 16.81 2.73
CA HIS A 94 -4.96 16.46 1.67
C HIS A 94 -4.23 15.86 0.48
N LEU A 95 -4.18 14.53 0.44
CA LEU A 95 -3.61 13.81 -0.70
C LEU A 95 -4.49 14.00 -1.94
N LYS A 96 -3.87 14.39 -3.06
CA LYS A 96 -4.56 14.59 -4.34
C LYS A 96 -4.23 13.43 -5.27
N ILE A 97 -5.21 12.57 -5.50
CA ILE A 97 -5.16 11.46 -6.46
C ILE A 97 -6.39 11.59 -7.36
N SER A 98 -6.20 11.46 -8.67
CA SER A 98 -7.31 11.45 -9.63
C SER A 98 -8.18 10.20 -9.43
N ASN A 99 -9.50 10.34 -9.60
CA ASN A 99 -10.46 9.25 -9.40
C ASN A 99 -10.09 7.98 -10.19
N LYS A 100 -9.49 8.12 -11.38
CA LYS A 100 -9.05 6.97 -12.18
C LYS A 100 -7.96 6.12 -11.52
N PHE A 101 -7.16 6.69 -10.63
CA PHE A 101 -6.06 6.00 -9.95
C PHE A 101 -6.39 5.58 -8.51
N LEU A 102 -7.54 6.01 -7.96
CA LEU A 102 -7.96 5.62 -6.62
C LEU A 102 -8.10 4.09 -6.46
N PRO A 103 -8.65 3.32 -7.42
CA PRO A 103 -8.72 1.87 -7.29
C PRO A 103 -7.34 1.21 -7.12
N ALA A 104 -6.35 1.66 -7.88
CA ALA A 104 -4.99 1.14 -7.79
C ALA A 104 -4.31 1.54 -6.47
N TYR A 105 -4.48 2.81 -6.05
CA TYR A 105 -4.01 3.29 -4.76
C TYR A 105 -4.54 2.46 -3.60
N PHE A 106 -5.86 2.25 -3.53
CA PHE A 106 -6.47 1.47 -2.46
C PHE A 106 -6.15 -0.02 -2.54
N ALA A 107 -5.96 -0.58 -3.74
CA ALA A 107 -5.44 -1.93 -3.88
C ALA A 107 -4.06 -2.08 -3.21
N GLY A 108 -3.16 -1.10 -3.36
CA GLY A 108 -1.87 -1.08 -2.68
C GLY A 108 -2.00 -0.97 -1.16
N ARG A 109 -2.89 -0.08 -0.66
CA ARG A 109 -3.20 0.04 0.78
C ARG A 109 -3.69 -1.28 1.35
N ILE A 110 -4.59 -1.96 0.63
CA ILE A 110 -5.18 -3.24 1.05
C ILE A 110 -4.10 -4.32 1.05
N ASP A 111 -3.29 -4.42 0.01
CA ASP A 111 -2.27 -5.46 -0.09
C ASP A 111 -1.18 -5.35 0.97
N GLY A 112 -0.85 -4.13 1.43
CA GLY A 112 -0.03 -3.91 2.63
C GLY A 112 -0.80 -4.20 3.92
N ASP A 113 -1.56 -3.21 4.42
CA ASP A 113 -2.19 -3.21 5.76
C ASP A 113 -3.65 -3.70 5.78
N GLY A 114 -4.18 -4.12 4.64
CA GLY A 114 -5.55 -4.58 4.54
C GLY A 114 -5.76 -6.02 5.00
N HIS A 115 -6.99 -6.31 5.38
CA HIS A 115 -7.46 -7.66 5.62
C HIS A 115 -8.78 -7.86 4.88
N VAL A 116 -8.88 -8.96 4.14
CA VAL A 116 -10.07 -9.37 3.40
C VAL A 116 -10.70 -10.53 4.16
N ASP A 117 -11.91 -10.31 4.63
CA ASP A 117 -12.67 -11.31 5.38
C ASP A 117 -13.84 -11.78 4.52
N SER A 118 -13.92 -13.07 4.22
CA SER A 118 -15.01 -13.66 3.45
C SER A 118 -16.26 -13.96 4.29
N ILE A 119 -16.14 -13.95 5.62
CA ILE A 119 -17.15 -14.41 6.57
C ILE A 119 -17.85 -13.23 7.27
N HIS A 120 -17.14 -12.16 7.62
CA HIS A 120 -17.71 -11.02 8.36
C HIS A 120 -18.34 -9.93 7.47
N ARG A 121 -19.29 -9.16 8.07
CA ARG A 121 -20.16 -8.15 7.42
C ARG A 121 -19.47 -7.05 6.60
N SER A 122 -18.18 -6.80 6.85
CA SER A 122 -17.36 -5.81 6.15
C SER A 122 -16.19 -6.53 5.49
N GLY A 123 -16.36 -6.90 4.22
CA GLY A 123 -15.45 -7.84 3.54
C GLY A 123 -14.01 -7.36 3.36
N VAL A 124 -13.73 -6.07 3.62
CA VAL A 124 -12.38 -5.50 3.58
C VAL A 124 -12.22 -4.46 4.69
N ARG A 125 -11.09 -4.52 5.39
CA ARG A 125 -10.64 -3.48 6.32
C ARG A 125 -9.19 -3.07 6.03
N ILE A 126 -8.82 -1.84 6.38
CA ILE A 126 -7.44 -1.32 6.29
C ILE A 126 -7.07 -0.74 7.64
N ALA A 127 -5.93 -1.15 8.20
CA ALA A 127 -5.41 -0.67 9.47
C ALA A 127 -4.47 0.54 9.30
N TYR A 128 -4.44 1.40 10.31
CA TYR A 128 -3.66 2.64 10.35
C TYR A 128 -3.13 2.87 11.76
N SER A 129 -1.87 3.29 11.87
CA SER A 129 -1.24 3.62 13.15
C SER A 129 -1.61 4.99 13.70
N ASN A 130 -2.17 5.87 12.87
CA ASN A 130 -2.59 7.22 13.27
C ASN A 130 -3.92 7.61 12.61
N LYS A 131 -4.58 8.60 13.21
CA LYS A 131 -5.93 9.03 12.83
C LYS A 131 -5.91 9.81 11.52
N GLU A 132 -4.89 10.63 11.34
CA GLU A 132 -4.74 11.58 10.24
C GLU A 132 -4.62 10.85 8.90
N ASP A 133 -3.83 9.79 8.84
CA ASP A 133 -3.69 8.93 7.66
C ASP A 133 -5.02 8.23 7.34
N ALA A 134 -5.76 7.78 8.37
CA ALA A 134 -7.06 7.13 8.19
C ALA A 134 -8.13 8.11 7.68
N ILE A 135 -8.18 9.33 8.23
CA ILE A 135 -9.08 10.39 7.74
C ILE A 135 -8.75 10.76 6.30
N ARG A 136 -7.47 10.93 5.99
CA ARG A 136 -7.03 11.28 4.63
C ARG A 136 -7.47 10.23 3.60
N ASP A 137 -7.33 8.96 3.93
CA ASP A 137 -7.80 7.87 3.06
C ASP A 137 -9.34 7.79 3.02
N MET A 138 -10.03 8.08 4.12
CA MET A 138 -11.49 8.19 4.13
C MET A 138 -11.99 9.30 3.19
N ASP A 139 -11.33 10.46 3.18
CA ASP A 139 -11.67 11.57 2.29
C ASP A 139 -11.41 11.24 0.81
N LEU A 140 -10.38 10.42 0.53
CA LEU A 140 -10.16 9.88 -0.81
C LEU A 140 -11.26 8.90 -1.23
N LEU A 141 -11.70 8.01 -0.33
CA LEU A 141 -12.80 7.08 -0.59
C LEU A 141 -14.10 7.83 -0.89
N LYS A 142 -14.37 8.93 -0.18
CA LYS A 142 -15.57 9.76 -0.38
C LYS A 142 -15.69 10.37 -1.78
N LYS A 143 -14.59 10.41 -2.55
CA LYS A 143 -14.62 10.84 -3.95
C LYS A 143 -15.23 9.79 -4.90
N LEU A 144 -15.35 8.54 -4.44
CA LEU A 144 -15.90 7.42 -5.20
C LEU A 144 -17.37 7.11 -4.83
N ASP A 145 -17.79 7.47 -3.63
CA ASP A 145 -19.12 7.21 -3.08
C ASP A 145 -19.39 8.08 -1.84
N GLU A 146 -20.66 8.32 -1.49
CA GLU A 146 -21.02 9.17 -0.33
C GLU A 146 -20.80 8.43 1.00
N GLU A 147 -21.09 7.13 1.03
CA GLU A 147 -20.92 6.28 2.22
C GLU A 147 -19.98 5.09 1.95
N PRO A 148 -18.71 5.33 1.60
CA PRO A 148 -17.84 4.26 1.12
C PRO A 148 -17.39 3.32 2.25
N ALA A 149 -17.24 3.86 3.46
CA ALA A 149 -16.63 3.16 4.56
C ALA A 149 -17.06 3.73 5.91
N SER A 150 -16.64 3.06 6.98
CA SER A 150 -16.74 3.53 8.37
C SER A 150 -15.35 3.52 9.02
N LEU A 151 -15.09 4.47 9.91
CA LEU A 151 -13.82 4.61 10.63
C LEU A 151 -14.03 4.26 12.09
N TYR A 152 -13.21 3.34 12.61
CA TYR A 152 -13.23 2.92 14.02
C TYR A 152 -11.86 3.04 14.64
N ARG A 153 -11.82 3.25 15.96
CA ARG A 153 -10.60 3.21 16.77
C ARG A 153 -10.61 1.98 17.67
N TYR A 154 -9.55 1.18 17.61
CA TYR A 154 -9.29 0.10 18.54
C TYR A 154 -8.33 0.59 19.62
N GLU A 155 -8.88 1.03 20.76
CA GLU A 155 -8.11 1.65 21.84
C GLU A 155 -6.97 0.75 22.35
N GLN A 156 -7.23 -0.54 22.55
CA GLN A 156 -6.23 -1.49 23.06
C GLN A 156 -5.01 -1.66 22.12
N ALA A 157 -5.23 -1.61 20.81
CA ALA A 157 -4.18 -1.74 19.81
C ALA A 157 -3.56 -0.38 19.42
N ASN A 158 -4.17 0.73 19.87
CA ASN A 158 -3.90 2.08 19.39
C ASN A 158 -3.91 2.18 17.85
N THR A 159 -4.91 1.55 17.22
CA THR A 159 -5.02 1.44 15.75
C THR A 159 -6.34 2.02 15.28
N TRP A 160 -6.31 2.74 14.17
CA TRP A 160 -7.49 3.18 13.43
C TRP A 160 -7.77 2.22 12.28
N VAL A 161 -9.03 1.90 12.04
CA VAL A 161 -9.42 0.93 11.01
C VAL A 161 -10.54 1.49 10.17
N ILE A 162 -10.32 1.49 8.85
CA ILE A 162 -11.36 1.75 7.87
C ILE A 162 -11.99 0.43 7.48
N TYR A 163 -13.31 0.32 7.61
CA TYR A 163 -14.10 -0.80 7.13
C TYR A 163 -14.87 -0.38 5.88
N LEU A 164 -14.56 -1.01 4.74
CA LEU A 164 -15.31 -0.75 3.50
C LEU A 164 -16.72 -1.33 3.63
N ARG A 165 -17.74 -0.50 3.38
CA ARG A 165 -19.13 -0.96 3.45
C ARG A 165 -19.39 -1.95 2.32
N LYS A 166 -20.17 -3.00 2.60
CA LYS A 166 -20.45 -4.07 1.63
C LYS A 166 -20.95 -3.54 0.27
N LYS A 167 -21.96 -2.66 0.27
CA LYS A 167 -22.51 -2.07 -0.95
C LYS A 167 -21.45 -1.33 -1.78
N PHE A 168 -20.62 -0.52 -1.13
CA PHE A 168 -19.52 0.18 -1.78
C PHE A 168 -18.46 -0.80 -2.30
N LEU A 169 -18.07 -1.77 -1.47
CA LEU A 169 -17.10 -2.79 -1.84
C LEU A 169 -17.58 -3.57 -3.07
N ASP A 170 -18.83 -4.03 -3.12
CA ASP A 170 -19.37 -4.78 -4.26
C ASP A 170 -19.28 -3.95 -5.56
N LYS A 171 -19.53 -2.63 -5.48
CA LYS A 171 -19.40 -1.69 -6.60
C LYS A 171 -17.94 -1.51 -7.06
N ILE A 172 -16.99 -1.34 -6.12
CA ILE A 172 -15.62 -0.93 -6.45
C ILE A 172 -14.63 -2.12 -6.56
N LYS A 173 -14.98 -3.29 -6.02
CA LYS A 173 -14.14 -4.49 -5.99
C LYS A 173 -13.68 -4.92 -7.38
N PRO A 174 -14.51 -4.95 -8.44
CA PRO A 174 -14.03 -5.31 -9.77
C PRO A 174 -12.87 -4.43 -10.26
N SER A 175 -12.91 -3.13 -9.95
CA SER A 175 -11.85 -2.18 -10.32
C SER A 175 -10.60 -2.34 -9.44
N MET A 176 -10.74 -2.58 -8.13
CA MET A 176 -9.60 -2.78 -7.23
C MET A 176 -8.95 -4.16 -7.43
N ALA A 177 -9.72 -5.20 -7.70
CA ALA A 177 -9.24 -6.58 -7.86
C ALA A 177 -8.34 -6.75 -9.10
N ARG A 178 -8.43 -5.85 -10.09
CA ARG A 178 -7.47 -5.78 -11.21
C ARG A 178 -6.04 -5.54 -10.74
N TYR A 179 -5.88 -4.84 -9.62
CA TYR A 179 -4.59 -4.44 -9.08
C TYR A 179 -4.21 -5.18 -7.79
N SER A 180 -5.18 -5.56 -6.95
CA SER A 180 -4.92 -6.14 -5.63
C SER A 180 -4.72 -7.65 -5.67
N LEU A 181 -3.62 -8.12 -5.07
CA LEU A 181 -3.35 -9.54 -4.83
C LEU A 181 -4.35 -10.15 -3.86
N LYS A 182 -4.69 -9.44 -2.77
CA LYS A 182 -5.66 -9.91 -1.76
C LYS A 182 -7.06 -10.06 -2.33
N LEU A 183 -7.53 -9.08 -3.09
CA LEU A 183 -8.90 -9.08 -3.62
C LEU A 183 -9.10 -9.99 -4.83
N SER A 184 -8.05 -10.26 -5.59
CA SER A 184 -8.08 -11.20 -6.72
C SER A 184 -7.96 -12.66 -6.29
N GLY A 185 -7.64 -12.94 -5.03
CA GLY A 185 -7.38 -14.30 -4.54
C GLY A 185 -6.03 -14.87 -4.97
N LYS A 186 -5.16 -14.06 -5.59
CA LYS A 186 -3.87 -14.49 -6.16
C LYS A 186 -2.79 -14.78 -5.11
N ILE A 187 -3.01 -14.48 -3.84
CA ILE A 187 -2.01 -14.69 -2.78
C ILE A 187 -1.69 -16.18 -2.53
N ASN A 188 -2.58 -17.09 -2.91
CA ASN A 188 -2.42 -18.53 -2.65
C ASN A 188 -1.96 -19.35 -3.87
N ASN A 189 -1.75 -18.74 -5.05
CA ASN A 189 -1.38 -19.45 -6.28
C ASN A 189 -0.07 -18.88 -6.88
N PRO A 190 1.09 -19.49 -6.61
CA PRO A 190 2.40 -18.96 -7.02
C PRO A 190 2.73 -19.10 -8.52
N VAL A 191 1.86 -19.74 -9.32
CA VAL A 191 2.23 -20.19 -10.67
C VAL A 191 2.05 -19.12 -11.76
N GLU A 192 1.11 -18.18 -11.62
CA GLU A 192 0.88 -17.13 -12.63
C GLU A 192 0.19 -15.92 -11.97
N THR A 193 0.97 -14.96 -11.47
CA THR A 193 0.41 -13.74 -10.87
C THR A 193 0.97 -12.48 -11.52
N ASP A 194 0.84 -12.38 -12.83
CA ASP A 194 0.91 -11.07 -13.46
C ASP A 194 -0.36 -10.29 -13.07
N VAL A 195 -0.16 -9.28 -12.23
CA VAL A 195 -1.15 -8.22 -12.03
C VAL A 195 -1.08 -7.35 -13.27
N THR A 196 -2.13 -7.35 -14.07
CA THR A 196 -2.19 -6.57 -15.31
C THR A 196 -2.52 -5.12 -14.97
N PHE A 197 -1.49 -4.27 -14.97
CA PHE A 197 -1.67 -2.82 -14.99
C PHE A 197 -1.92 -2.41 -16.44
N GLY A 198 -3.18 -2.44 -16.88
CA GLY A 198 -3.58 -1.75 -18.11
C GLY A 198 -3.50 -0.25 -17.86
N ASP A 199 -2.60 0.44 -18.56
CA ASP A 199 -2.50 1.91 -18.57
C ASP A 199 -3.46 2.53 -19.58
#